data_AF-A8F455-F1
#
_entry.id   AF-A8F455-F1
#
_cell.length_a   1.000
_cell.length_b   1.000
_cell.length_c   1.000
_cell.angle_alpha   90.00
_cell.angle_beta   90.00
_cell.angle_gamma   90.00
#
_symmetry.space_group_name_H-M   'P 1'
#
loop_
_entity.id
_entity.type
_entity.pdbx_description
1 polymer ?
#
loop_
_entity_poly.entity_id
_entity_poly.type
_entity_poly.pdbx_seq_one_letter_code
_entity_poly.pdbx_strand_id
1 'polypeptide(L)'
;MIVAVDYGDARCGLAIGEKLARKIMTVEKKKVISEISRIPFINCFVVGLPLSMSGRYSQQTFKAIEFAEKLNRRFKKRVYLIDERLTSSIFKNRENIDGLCAAEIFEKFVFSKMKFHEIIPPIKVSDNLVNELNNMAGNILIVGLSDTRLVCKRRCIVLQEEPYYAYLFYKLGCHVERYADQLENFAPFDIIVAGKMCDKLKAYLKPEGKLLCL
;
A
#
# COMPACT_ATOMS: atom_id res chain seq x y z
N MET A 1 23.63 -1.03 -1.51
CA MET A 1 22.84 -0.59 -2.69
C MET A 1 21.36 -0.42 -2.38
N ILE A 2 20.74 0.64 -2.89
CA ILE A 2 19.29 0.82 -3.03
C ILE A 2 18.87 0.15 -4.34
N VAL A 3 17.76 -0.59 -4.31
CA VAL A 3 17.16 -1.22 -5.50
C VAL A 3 15.75 -0.68 -5.67
N ALA A 4 15.57 0.16 -6.67
CA ALA A 4 14.27 0.67 -7.09
C ALA A 4 13.65 -0.26 -8.14
N VAL A 5 12.36 -0.54 -8.00
CA VAL A 5 11.61 -1.43 -8.89
C VAL A 5 10.35 -0.72 -9.38
N ASP A 6 10.22 -0.61 -10.69
CA ASP A 6 8.95 -0.36 -11.36
C ASP A 6 8.32 -1.71 -11.71
N TYR A 7 7.21 -2.06 -11.05
CA TYR A 7 6.63 -3.41 -11.13
C TYR A 7 5.45 -3.47 -12.10
N GLY A 8 5.72 -3.90 -13.33
CA GLY A 8 4.71 -4.18 -14.36
C GLY A 8 4.29 -5.66 -14.46
N ASP A 9 3.24 -5.90 -15.24
CA ASP A 9 2.64 -7.24 -15.42
C ASP A 9 3.44 -8.16 -16.37
N ALA A 10 4.15 -7.60 -17.36
CA ALA A 10 4.99 -8.35 -18.28
C ALA A 10 6.49 -8.19 -17.96
N ARG A 11 6.89 -6.94 -17.70
CA ARG A 11 8.26 -6.51 -17.49
C ARG A 11 8.33 -5.61 -16.27
N CYS A 12 9.51 -5.50 -15.69
CA CYS A 12 9.77 -4.63 -14.57
C CYS A 12 11.06 -3.86 -14.82
N GLY A 13 11.06 -2.59 -14.41
CA GLY A 13 12.26 -1.78 -14.36
C GLY A 13 13.05 -2.05 -13.09
N LEU A 14 14.38 -2.04 -13.20
CA LEU A 14 15.28 -2.04 -12.05
C LEU A 14 16.27 -0.90 -12.18
N ALA A 15 16.41 -0.12 -11.11
CA ALA A 15 17.48 0.85 -10.95
C ALA A 15 18.24 0.58 -9.64
N ILE A 16 19.56 0.43 -9.75
CA ILE A 16 20.42 -0.04 -8.66
C ILE A 16 21.54 0.96 -8.45
N GLY A 17 21.76 1.38 -7.21
CA GLY A 17 22.76 2.39 -6.90
C GLY A 17 22.90 2.69 -5.43
N GLU A 18 23.49 3.83 -5.11
CA GLU A 18 23.56 4.36 -3.75
C GLU A 18 23.10 5.81 -3.73
N LYS A 19 23.96 6.74 -4.18
CA LYS A 19 23.59 8.14 -4.39
C LYS A 19 23.01 8.39 -5.77
N LEU A 20 23.44 7.61 -6.76
CA LEU A 20 22.96 7.65 -8.14
C LEU A 20 22.73 6.23 -8.62
N ALA A 21 21.74 6.05 -9.51
CA ALA A 21 21.52 4.77 -10.18
C ALA A 21 22.70 4.48 -11.12
N ARG A 22 23.40 3.38 -10.89
CA ARG A 22 24.55 2.94 -11.71
C ARG A 22 24.17 1.88 -12.73
N LYS A 23 23.13 1.10 -12.44
CA LYS A 23 22.63 0.06 -13.33
C LYS A 23 21.13 0.23 -13.49
N ILE A 24 20.69 0.47 -14.72
CA ILE A 24 19.29 0.63 -15.08
C ILE A 24 18.98 -0.41 -16.16
N MET A 25 17.94 -1.20 -15.96
CA MET A 25 17.56 -2.24 -16.90
C MET A 25 16.07 -2.54 -16.83
N THR A 26 15.56 -3.14 -17.90
CA THR A 26 14.25 -3.78 -17.89
C THR A 26 14.42 -5.29 -17.89
N VAL A 27 13.69 -5.98 -17.03
CA VAL A 27 13.71 -7.43 -16.86
C VAL A 27 12.33 -8.02 -17.05
N GLU A 28 12.23 -9.25 -17.54
CA GLU A 28 10.97 -10.00 -17.51
C GLU A 28 10.52 -10.21 -16.06
N LYS A 29 9.21 -10.04 -15.78
CA LYS A 29 8.63 -10.17 -14.43
C LYS A 29 9.07 -11.44 -13.70
N LYS A 30 9.13 -12.58 -14.41
CA LYS A 30 9.54 -13.87 -13.84
C LYS A 30 11.01 -13.93 -13.41
N LYS A 31 11.88 -13.09 -14.00
CA LYS A 31 13.33 -13.05 -13.74
C LYS A 31 13.71 -12.00 -12.69
N VAL A 32 12.80 -11.09 -12.31
CA VAL A 32 13.08 -9.99 -11.36
C VAL A 32 13.75 -10.47 -10.08
N ILE A 33 13.19 -11.48 -9.42
CA ILE A 33 13.71 -11.97 -8.15
C ILE A 33 15.11 -12.59 -8.32
N SER A 34 15.35 -13.35 -9.39
CA SER A 34 16.67 -13.92 -9.66
C SER A 34 17.70 -12.84 -9.98
N GLU A 35 17.33 -11.78 -10.71
CA GLU A 35 18.24 -10.67 -11.00
C GLU A 35 18.57 -9.89 -9.72
N ILE A 36 17.58 -9.62 -8.87
CA ILE A 36 17.80 -8.97 -7.57
C ILE A 36 18.71 -9.83 -6.67
N SER A 37 18.53 -11.14 -6.66
CA SER A 37 19.36 -12.06 -5.86
C SER A 37 20.85 -12.06 -6.25
N ARG A 38 21.22 -11.54 -7.43
CA ARG A 38 22.62 -11.39 -7.85
C ARG A 38 23.27 -10.09 -7.36
N ILE A 39 22.50 -9.16 -6.81
CA ILE A 39 23.01 -7.86 -6.36
C ILE A 39 23.70 -8.04 -5.00
N PRO A 40 24.99 -7.71 -4.88
CA PRO A 40 25.67 -7.79 -3.60
C PRO A 40 25.21 -6.64 -2.69
N PHE A 41 25.06 -6.91 -1.39
CA PHE A 41 24.78 -5.92 -0.34
C PHE A 41 23.62 -4.94 -0.64
N ILE A 42 22.39 -5.44 -0.54
CA ILE A 42 21.18 -4.59 -0.61
C ILE A 42 20.91 -3.93 0.74
N ASN A 43 20.79 -2.61 0.76
CA ASN A 43 20.44 -1.81 1.93
C ASN A 43 18.91 -1.79 2.12
N CYS A 44 18.19 -1.42 1.07
CA CYS A 44 16.73 -1.38 1.04
C CYS A 44 16.20 -1.49 -0.39
N PHE A 45 14.89 -1.73 -0.48
CA PHE A 45 14.14 -1.71 -1.72
C PHE A 45 13.20 -0.52 -1.76
N VAL A 46 12.94 -0.02 -2.96
CA VAL A 46 11.90 0.97 -3.23
C VAL A 46 11.05 0.42 -4.37
N VAL A 47 9.74 0.36 -4.17
CA VAL A 47 8.81 -0.14 -5.18
C VAL A 47 7.85 1.01 -5.54
N GLY A 48 7.66 1.22 -6.83
CA GLY A 48 6.67 2.15 -7.32
C GLY A 48 5.25 1.75 -6.92
N LEU A 49 4.43 2.73 -6.54
CA LEU A 49 3.06 2.56 -6.08
C LEU A 49 2.10 3.20 -7.09
N PRO A 50 1.60 2.42 -8.08
CA PRO A 50 0.68 2.91 -9.11
C PRO A 50 -0.66 3.27 -8.50
N LEU A 51 -0.84 4.52 -8.10
CA LEU A 51 -2.15 5.05 -7.72
C LEU A 51 -2.89 5.54 -8.97
N SER A 52 -4.22 5.51 -8.93
CA SER A 52 -5.01 6.16 -9.98
C SER A 52 -4.71 7.67 -10.02
N MET A 53 -5.12 8.36 -11.09
CA MET A 53 -4.97 9.82 -11.16
C MET A 53 -5.69 10.54 -10.01
N SER A 54 -6.82 10.00 -9.54
CA SER A 54 -7.54 10.49 -8.37
C SER A 54 -6.88 10.10 -7.04
N GLY A 55 -5.73 9.40 -7.07
CA GLY A 55 -5.00 8.95 -5.89
C GLY A 55 -5.58 7.70 -5.21
N ARG A 56 -6.54 7.00 -5.82
CA ARG A 56 -7.17 5.80 -5.25
C ARG A 56 -6.36 4.54 -5.54
N TYR A 57 -6.59 3.50 -4.74
CA TYR A 57 -6.04 2.18 -4.99
C TYR A 57 -6.68 1.53 -6.22
N SER A 58 -5.90 0.73 -6.92
CA SER A 58 -6.31 -0.10 -8.04
C SER A 58 -5.78 -1.51 -7.85
N GLN A 59 -6.21 -2.44 -8.72
CA GLN A 59 -5.65 -3.80 -8.74
C GLN A 59 -4.13 -3.79 -8.97
N GLN A 60 -3.63 -2.89 -9.82
CA GLN A 60 -2.20 -2.75 -10.06
C GLN A 60 -1.46 -2.25 -8.81
N THR A 61 -2.08 -1.35 -8.04
CA THR A 61 -1.52 -0.90 -6.76
C THR A 61 -1.29 -2.08 -5.82
N PHE A 62 -2.31 -2.93 -5.63
CA PHE A 62 -2.21 -4.07 -4.73
C PHE A 62 -1.22 -5.14 -5.22
N LYS A 63 -1.06 -5.34 -6.53
CA LYS A 63 0.00 -6.19 -7.10
C LYS A 63 1.40 -5.67 -6.78
N ALA A 64 1.63 -4.36 -6.86
CA ALA A 64 2.92 -3.75 -6.51
C ALA A 64 3.22 -3.90 -5.01
N ILE A 65 2.22 -3.69 -4.15
CA ILE A 65 2.35 -3.87 -2.69
C ILE A 65 2.63 -5.34 -2.34
N GLU A 66 1.95 -6.30 -2.98
CA GLU A 66 2.21 -7.74 -2.81
C GLU A 66 3.65 -8.09 -3.19
N PHE A 67 4.15 -7.54 -4.30
CA PHE A 67 5.55 -7.73 -4.70
C PHE A 67 6.52 -7.13 -3.68
N ALA A 68 6.22 -5.95 -3.15
CA ALA A 68 7.01 -5.31 -2.10
C ALA A 68 7.03 -6.15 -0.79
N GLU A 69 5.89 -6.73 -0.39
CA GLU A 69 5.80 -7.69 0.72
C GLU A 69 6.68 -8.92 0.46
N LYS A 70 6.68 -9.44 -0.78
CA LYS A 70 7.53 -10.57 -1.18
C LYS A 70 9.01 -10.23 -1.05
N LEU A 71 9.43 -9.02 -1.44
CA LEU A 71 10.82 -8.56 -1.26
C LEU A 71 11.19 -8.48 0.22
N ASN A 72 10.34 -7.86 1.04
CA ASN A 72 10.55 -7.74 2.49
C ASN A 72 10.73 -9.13 3.13
N ARG A 73 9.81 -10.07 2.82
CA ARG A 73 9.85 -11.43 3.37
C ARG A 73 11.07 -12.23 2.94
N ARG A 74 11.47 -12.13 1.67
CA ARG A 74 12.57 -12.93 1.08
C ARG A 74 13.95 -12.42 1.50
N PHE A 75 14.15 -11.11 1.45
CA PHE A 75 15.48 -10.51 1.65
C PHE A 75 15.69 -9.95 3.05
N LYS A 76 14.64 -9.84 3.87
CA LYS A 76 14.68 -9.28 5.23
C LYS A 76 15.30 -7.88 5.26
N LYS A 77 14.98 -7.07 4.25
CA LYS A 77 15.39 -5.67 4.14
C LYS A 77 14.18 -4.74 4.21
N ARG A 78 14.44 -3.49 4.57
CA ARG A 78 13.44 -2.42 4.53
C ARG A 78 12.95 -2.27 3.10
N VAL A 79 11.64 -2.10 2.95
CA VAL A 79 10.98 -1.90 1.66
C VAL A 79 10.08 -0.68 1.77
N TYR A 80 10.26 0.24 0.85
CA TYR A 80 9.46 1.45 0.75
C TYR A 80 8.59 1.40 -0.50
N LEU A 81 7.43 2.02 -0.40
CA LEU A 81 6.50 2.27 -1.49
C LEU A 81 6.49 3.78 -1.75
N ILE A 82 6.57 4.16 -3.02
CA ILE A 82 6.57 5.55 -3.45
C ILE A 82 5.52 5.78 -4.52
N ASP A 83 4.71 6.83 -4.35
CA ASP A 83 3.72 7.24 -5.33
C ASP A 83 4.37 7.54 -6.69
N GLU A 84 3.99 6.79 -7.72
CA GLU A 84 4.54 6.88 -9.07
C GLU A 84 3.59 7.58 -10.06
N ARG A 85 2.57 8.32 -9.61
CA ARG A 85 1.70 9.04 -10.54
C ARG A 85 2.53 9.93 -11.49
N LEU A 86 2.06 10.03 -12.74
CA LEU A 86 2.60 10.85 -13.85
C LEU A 86 3.92 10.39 -14.51
N THR A 87 4.61 9.37 -13.98
CA THR A 87 5.94 8.92 -14.48
C THR A 87 5.89 8.28 -15.87
N SER A 88 4.94 7.37 -16.12
CA SER A 88 4.89 6.59 -17.36
C SER A 88 4.62 7.43 -18.61
N SER A 89 3.98 8.59 -18.47
CA SER A 89 3.67 9.49 -19.60
C SER A 89 4.91 10.21 -20.14
N ILE A 90 5.91 10.45 -19.30
CA ILE A 90 7.12 11.24 -19.63
C ILE A 90 8.06 10.44 -20.52
N PHE A 91 8.13 9.12 -20.32
CA PHE A 91 9.03 8.23 -21.04
C PHE A 91 8.37 7.53 -22.24
N LYS A 92 7.15 7.92 -22.61
CA LYS A 92 6.50 7.41 -23.83
C LYS A 92 7.42 7.65 -25.03
N ASN A 93 7.56 6.63 -25.89
CA ASN A 93 8.44 6.59 -27.07
C ASN A 93 9.95 6.53 -26.78
N ARG A 94 10.37 6.29 -25.53
CA ARG A 94 11.76 5.95 -25.22
C ARG A 94 11.96 4.44 -25.30
N GLU A 95 13.17 4.01 -25.62
CA GLU A 95 13.58 2.62 -25.35
C GLU A 95 13.76 2.42 -23.84
N ASN A 96 13.60 1.18 -23.34
CA ASN A 96 13.82 0.84 -21.93
C ASN A 96 12.94 1.63 -20.94
N ILE A 97 11.67 1.88 -21.29
CA ILE A 97 10.69 2.67 -20.51
C ILE A 97 10.64 2.22 -19.05
N ASP A 98 10.45 0.93 -18.79
CA ASP A 98 10.32 0.43 -17.41
C ASP A 98 11.59 0.73 -16.60
N GLY A 99 12.78 0.56 -17.20
CA GLY A 99 14.05 0.92 -16.58
C GLY A 99 14.13 2.42 -16.23
N LEU A 100 13.67 3.31 -17.12
CA LEU A 100 13.64 4.74 -16.87
C LEU A 100 12.66 5.11 -15.74
N CYS A 101 11.48 4.49 -15.69
CA CYS A 101 10.53 4.63 -14.58
C CYS A 101 11.17 4.20 -13.24
N ALA A 102 11.90 3.07 -13.23
CA ALA A 102 12.62 2.63 -12.04
C ALA A 102 13.74 3.60 -11.63
N ALA A 103 14.41 4.23 -12.58
CA ALA A 103 15.41 5.26 -12.30
C ALA A 103 14.76 6.52 -11.68
N GLU A 104 13.59 6.93 -12.16
CA GLU A 104 12.84 8.03 -11.54
C GLU A 104 12.40 7.70 -10.10
N ILE A 105 11.90 6.48 -9.87
CA ILE A 105 11.59 5.97 -8.53
C ILE A 105 12.82 6.05 -7.62
N PHE A 106 13.98 5.62 -8.12
CA PHE A 106 15.25 5.70 -7.42
C PHE A 106 15.60 7.14 -7.05
N GLU A 107 15.57 8.05 -8.02
CA GLU A 107 15.93 9.46 -7.83
C GLU A 107 15.00 10.14 -6.83
N LYS A 108 13.69 9.92 -6.95
CA LYS A 108 12.71 10.45 -5.99
C LYS A 108 13.00 9.95 -4.58
N PHE A 109 13.35 8.67 -4.41
CA PHE A 109 13.67 8.14 -3.09
C PHE A 109 14.95 8.73 -2.50
N VAL A 110 15.99 8.93 -3.31
CA VAL A 110 17.29 9.43 -2.83
C VAL A 110 17.28 10.94 -2.58
N PHE A 111 16.61 11.71 -3.44
CA PHE A 111 16.75 13.18 -3.46
C PHE A 111 15.52 13.94 -2.96
N SER A 112 14.33 13.35 -2.98
CA SER A 112 13.14 14.08 -2.56
C SER A 112 12.99 14.10 -1.03
N LYS A 113 12.41 15.17 -0.50
CA LYS A 113 11.91 15.22 0.88
C LYS A 113 10.49 14.66 1.00
N MET A 114 10.04 13.85 0.03
CA MET A 114 8.67 13.34 0.02
C MET A 114 8.45 12.28 1.11
N LYS A 115 7.19 12.11 1.51
CA LYS A 115 6.78 11.02 2.38
C LYS A 115 6.81 9.71 1.57
N PHE A 116 7.48 8.71 2.11
CA PHE A 116 7.44 7.34 1.61
C PHE A 116 6.64 6.47 2.57
N HIS A 117 6.09 5.37 2.07
CA HIS A 117 5.38 4.39 2.90
C HIS A 117 6.29 3.19 3.12
N GLU A 118 6.67 2.90 4.37
CA GLU A 118 7.48 1.71 4.68
C GLU A 118 6.57 0.51 4.95
N ILE A 119 6.98 -0.68 4.50
CA ILE A 119 6.33 -1.93 4.91
C ILE A 119 6.75 -2.24 6.34
N ILE A 120 5.83 -1.99 7.27
CA ILE A 120 5.98 -2.22 8.71
C ILE A 120 4.91 -3.22 9.16
N PRO A 121 5.21 -4.13 10.11
CA PRO A 121 4.20 -5.00 10.69
C PRO A 121 3.01 -4.23 11.30
N PRO A 122 1.78 -4.75 11.15
CA PRO A 122 0.61 -4.17 11.79
C PRO A 122 0.75 -4.04 13.31
N ILE A 123 0.25 -2.93 13.84
CA ILE A 123 0.07 -2.73 15.27
C ILE A 123 -1.23 -3.42 15.68
N LYS A 124 -1.15 -4.22 16.74
CA LYS A 124 -2.28 -4.93 17.31
C LYS A 124 -3.14 -4.01 18.17
N VAL A 125 -4.46 -4.12 18.01
CA VAL A 125 -5.42 -3.57 18.98
C VAL A 125 -5.59 -4.53 20.16
N SER A 126 -6.29 -4.09 21.22
CA SER A 126 -6.61 -4.95 22.37
C SER A 126 -7.48 -6.14 21.97
N ASP A 127 -7.24 -7.30 22.58
CA ASP A 127 -8.04 -8.51 22.32
C ASP A 127 -9.51 -8.32 22.74
N ASN A 128 -9.76 -7.50 23.76
CA ASN A 128 -11.11 -7.12 24.18
C ASN A 128 -11.89 -6.45 23.04
N LEU A 129 -11.29 -5.52 22.32
CA LEU A 129 -11.93 -4.85 21.18
C LEU A 129 -12.24 -5.84 20.05
N VAL A 130 -11.28 -6.74 19.75
CA VAL A 130 -11.48 -7.78 18.73
C VAL A 130 -12.67 -8.67 19.10
N ASN A 131 -12.75 -9.10 20.36
CA ASN A 131 -13.85 -9.94 20.86
C ASN A 131 -15.19 -9.19 20.84
N GLU A 132 -15.20 -7.93 21.25
CA GLU A 132 -16.39 -7.08 21.24
C GLU A 132 -16.95 -6.97 19.81
N LEU A 133 -16.12 -6.64 18.82
CA LEU A 133 -16.55 -6.48 17.43
C LEU A 133 -17.06 -7.78 16.81
N ASN A 134 -16.46 -8.92 17.13
CA ASN A 134 -16.93 -10.20 16.64
C ASN A 134 -18.37 -10.51 17.08
N ASN A 135 -18.75 -10.03 18.28
CA ASN A 135 -20.08 -10.23 18.85
C ASN A 135 -21.13 -9.23 18.35
N MET A 136 -20.72 -8.10 17.76
CA MET A 136 -21.66 -7.09 17.27
C MET A 136 -22.19 -7.42 15.87
N ALA A 137 -23.45 -7.06 15.59
CA ALA A 137 -24.08 -7.23 14.28
C ALA A 137 -24.03 -5.93 13.45
N GLY A 138 -24.11 -6.07 12.13
CA GLY A 138 -24.20 -4.94 11.20
C GLY A 138 -22.94 -4.69 10.36
N ASN A 139 -23.00 -3.63 9.56
CA ASN A 139 -21.92 -3.17 8.68
C ASN A 139 -20.89 -2.40 9.50
N ILE A 140 -19.62 -2.74 9.30
CA ILE A 140 -18.50 -2.16 10.05
C ILE A 140 -17.64 -1.30 9.13
N LEU A 141 -17.27 -0.12 9.62
CA LEU A 141 -16.20 0.70 9.07
C LEU A 141 -14.98 0.66 9.99
N ILE A 142 -13.83 0.25 9.44
CA ILE A 142 -12.53 0.31 10.13
C ILE A 142 -11.75 1.50 9.56
N VAL A 143 -11.29 2.42 10.42
CA VAL A 143 -10.63 3.66 9.98
C VAL A 143 -9.22 3.78 10.54
N GLY A 144 -8.23 3.75 9.64
CA GLY A 144 -6.83 4.03 9.95
C GLY A 144 -6.13 2.97 10.81
N LEU A 145 -6.79 1.88 11.18
CA LEU A 145 -6.21 0.79 11.95
C LEU A 145 -5.53 -0.23 11.03
N SER A 146 -4.46 -0.87 11.53
CA SER A 146 -3.68 -1.86 10.78
C SER A 146 -4.03 -3.30 11.12
N ASP A 147 -4.68 -3.55 12.26
CA ASP A 147 -4.93 -4.90 12.76
C ASP A 147 -6.03 -5.62 11.97
N THR A 148 -5.65 -6.59 11.15
CA THR A 148 -6.60 -7.34 10.34
C THR A 148 -7.49 -8.28 11.15
N ARG A 149 -7.22 -8.51 12.44
CA ARG A 149 -8.12 -9.29 13.32
C ARG A 149 -9.46 -8.60 13.55
N LEU A 150 -9.55 -7.30 13.25
CA LEU A 150 -10.79 -6.52 13.26
C LEU A 150 -11.75 -6.93 12.14
N VAL A 151 -11.27 -7.61 11.09
CA VAL A 151 -12.13 -8.15 10.04
C VAL A 151 -12.95 -9.30 10.62
N CYS A 152 -14.26 -9.10 10.70
CA CYS A 152 -15.21 -10.13 11.11
C CYS A 152 -15.84 -10.79 9.87
N LYS A 153 -16.67 -11.83 10.07
CA LYS A 153 -17.36 -12.58 8.99
C LYS A 153 -18.40 -11.75 8.20
N ARG A 154 -18.50 -10.45 8.44
CA ARG A 154 -19.53 -9.54 7.89
C ARG A 154 -18.89 -8.56 6.91
N ARG A 155 -19.73 -7.79 6.21
CA ARG A 155 -19.25 -6.76 5.28
C ARG A 155 -18.48 -5.69 6.06
N CYS A 156 -17.16 -5.67 5.85
CA CYS A 156 -16.25 -4.68 6.42
C CYS A 156 -15.79 -3.72 5.31
N ILE A 157 -16.04 -2.44 5.51
CA ILE A 157 -15.47 -1.36 4.71
C ILE A 157 -14.28 -0.81 5.49
N VAL A 158 -13.20 -0.50 4.80
CA VAL A 158 -11.96 -0.02 5.42
C VAL A 158 -11.56 1.30 4.81
N LEU A 159 -11.36 2.33 5.63
CA LEU A 159 -10.72 3.59 5.23
C LEU A 159 -9.27 3.54 5.68
N GLN A 160 -8.33 3.40 4.74
CA GLN A 160 -6.91 3.22 5.05
C GLN A 160 -5.99 3.94 4.06
N GLU A 161 -5.32 4.98 4.54
CA GLU A 161 -4.36 5.78 3.76
C GLU A 161 -2.99 5.12 3.60
N GLU A 162 -2.59 4.26 4.55
CA GLU A 162 -1.32 3.55 4.52
C GLU A 162 -1.43 2.32 3.59
N PRO A 163 -0.75 2.30 2.43
CA PRO A 163 -1.01 1.35 1.36
C PRO A 163 -0.80 -0.11 1.76
N TYR A 164 0.21 -0.40 2.59
CA TYR A 164 0.47 -1.76 3.02
C TYR A 164 -0.69 -2.31 3.87
N TYR A 165 -1.20 -1.52 4.82
CA TYR A 165 -2.35 -1.92 5.62
C TYR A 165 -3.61 -2.06 4.77
N ALA A 166 -3.83 -1.15 3.82
CA ALA A 166 -4.93 -1.26 2.86
C ALA A 166 -4.88 -2.59 2.09
N TYR A 167 -3.70 -2.99 1.59
CA TYR A 167 -3.49 -4.27 0.94
C TYR A 167 -3.81 -5.47 1.85
N LEU A 168 -3.42 -5.42 3.13
CA LEU A 168 -3.69 -6.52 4.06
C LEU A 168 -5.21 -6.76 4.25
N PHE A 169 -6.00 -5.69 4.36
CA PHE A 169 -7.46 -5.81 4.42
C PHE A 169 -8.06 -6.26 3.08
N TYR A 170 -7.57 -5.72 1.97
CA TYR A 170 -7.98 -6.14 0.61
C TYR A 170 -7.77 -7.64 0.39
N LYS A 171 -6.63 -8.19 0.86
CA LYS A 171 -6.32 -9.63 0.77
C LYS A 171 -7.30 -10.52 1.53
N LEU A 172 -7.96 -9.99 2.55
CA LEU A 172 -9.04 -10.66 3.30
C LEU A 172 -10.42 -10.46 2.66
N GLY A 173 -10.50 -9.83 1.49
CA GLY A 173 -11.75 -9.59 0.77
C GLY A 173 -12.53 -8.35 1.23
N CYS A 174 -11.92 -7.49 2.05
CA CYS A 174 -12.56 -6.23 2.43
C CYS A 174 -12.55 -5.24 1.25
N HIS A 175 -13.59 -4.39 1.19
CA HIS A 175 -13.54 -3.21 0.33
C HIS A 175 -12.73 -2.12 1.03
N VAL A 176 -11.75 -1.54 0.34
CA VAL A 176 -10.83 -0.57 0.94
C VAL A 176 -10.85 0.73 0.16
N GLU A 177 -11.18 1.82 0.85
CA GLU A 177 -11.08 3.18 0.34
C GLU A 177 -9.87 3.89 0.95
N ARG A 178 -9.31 4.82 0.17
CA ARG A 178 -8.21 5.68 0.63
C ARG A 178 -8.70 7.01 1.18
N TYR A 179 -9.84 7.48 0.69
CA TYR A 179 -10.38 8.80 1.00
C TYR A 179 -11.81 8.71 1.55
N ALA A 180 -12.12 9.58 2.50
CA ALA A 180 -13.36 9.52 3.27
C ALA A 180 -14.61 9.93 2.46
N ASP A 181 -14.46 10.76 1.42
CA ASP A 181 -15.53 11.17 0.49
C ASP A 181 -16.19 9.98 -0.21
N GLN A 182 -15.49 8.86 -0.36
CA GLN A 182 -16.04 7.65 -0.95
C GLN A 182 -16.93 6.86 0.01
N LEU A 183 -16.91 7.16 1.32
CA LEU A 183 -17.67 6.43 2.34
C LEU A 183 -19.19 6.65 2.23
N GLU A 184 -19.63 7.75 1.62
CA GLU A 184 -21.06 8.02 1.39
C GLU A 184 -21.75 6.91 0.60
N ASN A 185 -21.01 6.21 -0.28
CA ASN A 185 -21.53 5.10 -1.07
C ASN A 185 -21.81 3.82 -0.25
N PHE A 186 -21.33 3.77 1.00
CA PHE A 186 -21.42 2.60 1.87
C PHE A 186 -22.14 2.87 3.19
N ALA A 187 -22.23 4.15 3.56
CA ALA A 187 -22.97 4.61 4.71
C ALA A 187 -24.48 4.28 4.57
N PRO A 188 -25.20 4.20 5.70
CA PRO A 188 -24.71 4.39 7.06
C PRO A 188 -24.19 3.08 7.69
N PHE A 189 -23.22 3.22 8.59
CA PHE A 189 -22.59 2.11 9.31
C PHE A 189 -23.25 1.87 10.66
N ASP A 190 -23.35 0.60 11.05
CA ASP A 190 -23.80 0.20 12.39
C ASP A 190 -22.67 0.42 13.41
N ILE A 191 -21.42 0.23 12.97
CA ILE A 191 -20.23 0.30 13.83
C ILE A 191 -19.11 1.00 13.08
N ILE A 192 -18.48 1.97 13.73
CA ILE A 192 -17.25 2.58 13.25
C ILE A 192 -16.17 2.38 14.30
N VAL A 193 -15.01 1.86 13.88
CA VAL A 193 -13.83 1.70 14.75
C VAL A 193 -12.69 2.51 14.18
N ALA A 194 -12.16 3.43 14.96
CA ALA A 194 -11.19 4.41 14.48
C ALA A 194 -10.11 4.69 15.52
N GLY A 195 -8.85 4.80 15.07
CA GLY A 195 -7.75 5.31 15.90
C GLY A 195 -7.58 6.83 15.84
N LYS A 196 -8.35 7.53 14.97
CA LYS A 196 -8.29 8.99 14.77
C LYS A 196 -9.57 9.50 14.09
N MET A 197 -9.76 10.82 14.11
CA MET A 197 -10.82 11.53 13.36
C MET A 197 -12.27 11.18 13.76
N CYS A 198 -12.49 10.74 14.99
CA CYS A 198 -13.78 10.24 15.47
C CYS A 198 -14.99 11.17 15.22
N ASP A 199 -14.87 12.48 15.47
CA ASP A 199 -16.01 13.39 15.33
C ASP A 199 -16.52 13.52 13.90
N LYS A 200 -15.63 13.51 12.91
CA LYS A 200 -16.01 13.58 11.50
C LYS A 200 -16.70 12.31 11.02
N LEU A 201 -16.44 11.18 11.69
CA LEU A 201 -16.99 9.89 11.30
C LEU A 201 -18.45 9.68 11.74
N LYS A 202 -18.93 10.47 12.72
CA LYS A 202 -20.32 10.42 13.19
C LYS A 202 -21.34 10.63 12.06
N ALA A 203 -20.99 11.41 11.04
CA ALA A 203 -21.85 11.65 9.87
C ALA A 203 -22.15 10.39 9.05
N TYR A 204 -21.31 9.36 9.14
CA TYR A 204 -21.51 8.08 8.44
C TYR A 204 -22.18 7.01 9.33
N LEU A 205 -22.49 7.34 10.58
CA LEU A 205 -23.06 6.41 11.55
C LEU A 205 -24.59 6.42 11.48
N LYS A 206 -25.23 5.27 11.69
CA LYS A 206 -26.68 5.22 11.91
C LYS A 206 -27.06 5.95 13.22
N PRO A 207 -28.31 6.41 13.40
CA PRO A 207 -28.75 7.07 14.63
C PRO A 207 -28.43 6.31 15.93
N GLU A 208 -28.48 4.98 15.90
CA GLU A 208 -28.15 4.08 17.03
C GLU A 208 -26.82 3.33 16.85
N GLY A 209 -25.98 3.78 15.92
CA GLY A 209 -24.71 3.12 15.64
C GLY A 209 -23.68 3.38 16.74
N LYS A 210 -22.66 2.53 16.80
CA LYS A 210 -21.59 2.62 17.79
C LYS A 210 -20.30 3.15 17.17
N LEU A 211 -19.73 4.20 17.77
CA LEU A 211 -18.40 4.70 17.44
C LEU A 211 -17.41 4.27 18.53
N LEU A 212 -16.39 3.50 18.15
CA LEU A 212 -15.32 3.01 19.03
C LEU A 212 -14.01 3.74 18.67
N CYS A 213 -13.56 4.62 19.57
CA CYS A 213 -12.31 5.38 19.42
C CYS A 213 -11.21 4.76 20.27
N LEU A 214 -10.03 4.57 19.66
CA LEU A 214 -8.84 4.00 20.30
C LEU A 214 -7.76 5.06 20.56
#